data_AF-A0A947DE51-F1
#
_entry.id   AF-A0A947DE51-F1
#
_cell.length_a   1.000
_cell.length_b   1.000
_cell.length_c   1.000
_cell.angle_alpha   90.00
_cell.angle_beta   90.00
_cell.angle_gamma   90.00
#
_symmetry.space_group_name_H-M   'P 1'
#
loop_
_entity.id
_entity.type
_entity.pdbx_description
1 polymer ?
#
loop_
_entity_poly.entity_id
_entity_poly.type
_entity_poly.pdbx_seq_one_letter_code
_entity_poly.pdbx_strand_id
1 'polypeptide(L)'
;MTFDQKMTIFTSWAIPHKTRLNGLMGGLMITLVSCQTPPPINDEDLAAPATPTAPTERLSVPNGGVSDNGPPPPPANSYLAQLPPDATNQLVSLAINIAIPTYLPADMTLANYGIGETATGRPYYWLVYRDNQDRCFAIEYSATGIGDISLENKEPLDHALFGKDYSLYHGKFPNGGAGELPESDLFTDWLEGDDGFYRLVGAGLVNTHDYGQSNCSNISVKEAIAVTESLSYLPTDIRTLDLVPTKPDP
;
A
#
# COMPACT_ATOMS: atom_id res chain seq x y z
N MET A 1 -7.13 44.05 8.89
CA MET A 1 -8.60 44.19 8.80
C MET A 1 -8.94 43.93 7.34
N THR A 2 -9.62 42.87 6.89
CA THR A 2 -10.46 41.86 7.54
C THR A 2 -10.72 40.75 6.50
N PHE A 3 -10.66 39.49 6.94
CA PHE A 3 -11.35 38.24 6.52
C PHE A 3 -11.55 37.91 5.02
N ASP A 4 -11.01 36.80 4.50
CA ASP A 4 -11.30 35.37 4.78
C ASP A 4 -12.57 34.90 4.04
N GLN A 5 -12.34 34.10 2.98
CA GLN A 5 -13.39 33.44 2.22
C GLN A 5 -13.03 31.94 2.13
N LYS A 6 -13.35 31.21 3.21
CA LYS A 6 -13.36 29.74 3.23
C LYS A 6 -14.37 29.22 2.22
N MET A 7 -13.86 28.57 1.17
CA MET A 7 -14.66 27.82 0.22
C MET A 7 -14.75 26.37 0.70
N THR A 8 -15.83 26.05 1.41
CA THR A 8 -16.15 24.69 1.83
C THR A 8 -16.65 23.91 0.62
N ILE A 9 -15.83 23.01 0.08
CA ILE A 9 -16.27 22.00 -0.90
C ILE A 9 -16.58 20.73 -0.13
N PHE A 10 -17.87 20.44 0.04
CA PHE A 10 -18.37 19.14 0.48
C PHE A 10 -18.26 18.14 -0.68
N THR A 11 -17.28 17.24 -0.65
CA THR A 11 -17.33 16.01 -1.44
C THR A 11 -18.07 14.94 -0.64
N SER A 12 -19.36 14.83 -0.93
CA SER A 12 -20.24 13.75 -0.48
C SER A 12 -19.76 12.42 -1.06
N TRP A 13 -19.16 11.57 -0.24
CA TRP A 13 -19.00 10.15 -0.57
C TRP A 13 -20.38 9.49 -0.54
N ALA A 14 -20.74 8.86 -1.65
CA ALA A 14 -22.05 8.26 -1.85
C ALA A 14 -22.26 7.06 -0.91
N ILE A 15 -23.22 7.20 0.01
CA ILE A 15 -23.74 6.10 0.82
C ILE A 15 -24.70 5.29 -0.06
N PRO A 16 -24.55 3.96 -0.18
CA PRO A 16 -25.54 3.14 -0.88
C PRO A 16 -26.87 3.16 -0.12
N HIS A 17 -27.92 3.62 -0.80
CA HIS A 17 -29.30 3.66 -0.32
C HIS A 17 -29.80 2.27 0.13
N LYS A 18 -30.06 2.10 1.42
CA LYS A 18 -30.99 1.06 1.91
C LYS A 18 -32.42 1.52 1.67
N THR A 19 -33.01 1.02 0.59
CA THR A 19 -34.45 1.17 0.30
C THR A 19 -35.26 0.46 1.38
N ARG A 20 -35.90 1.21 2.28
CA ARG A 20 -37.01 0.71 3.10
C ARG A 20 -38.30 0.81 2.29
N LEU A 21 -38.82 -0.32 1.81
CA LEU A 21 -40.22 -0.42 1.38
C LEU A 21 -41.11 -0.65 2.61
N ASN A 22 -41.93 0.35 2.94
CA ASN A 22 -43.12 0.15 3.77
C ASN A 22 -44.29 -0.25 2.85
N GLY A 23 -45.04 -1.24 3.31
CA GLY A 23 -46.00 -1.99 2.52
C GLY A 23 -47.28 -1.24 2.17
N LEU A 24 -47.92 -1.76 1.13
CA LEU A 24 -49.34 -1.60 0.88
C LEU A 24 -49.92 -2.99 0.56
N MET A 25 -50.96 -3.34 1.30
CA MET A 25 -51.77 -4.55 1.12
C MET A 25 -52.37 -4.62 -0.28
N GLY A 26 -52.28 -5.79 -0.89
CA GLY A 26 -53.04 -6.16 -2.09
C GLY A 26 -52.98 -7.67 -2.25
N GLY A 27 -54.03 -8.36 -1.77
CA GLY A 27 -54.13 -9.80 -1.84
C GLY A 27 -54.23 -10.30 -3.29
N LEU A 28 -53.50 -11.36 -3.60
CA LEU A 28 -53.85 -12.26 -4.70
C LEU A 28 -53.28 -13.66 -4.44
N MET A 29 -54.08 -14.63 -4.89
CA MET A 29 -54.08 -16.07 -4.68
C MET A 29 -52.83 -16.83 -5.19
N ILE A 30 -52.49 -17.88 -4.43
CA ILE A 30 -52.20 -19.26 -4.85
C ILE A 30 -51.13 -19.47 -5.95
N THR A 31 -50.02 -20.11 -5.59
CA THR A 31 -49.68 -21.50 -6.01
C THR A 31 -48.48 -22.01 -5.20
N LEU A 32 -48.66 -23.16 -4.57
CA LEU A 32 -47.61 -23.93 -3.90
C LEU A 32 -46.76 -24.61 -4.98
N VAL A 33 -45.48 -24.23 -5.08
CA VAL A 33 -44.48 -25.00 -5.82
C VAL A 33 -43.60 -25.72 -4.80
N SER A 34 -43.60 -27.03 -4.95
CA SER A 34 -43.00 -28.04 -4.09
C SER A 34 -41.49 -27.92 -4.01
N CYS A 35 -40.95 -28.19 -2.82
CA CYS A 35 -39.55 -28.46 -2.57
C CYS A 35 -39.02 -29.58 -3.48
N GLN A 36 -37.85 -29.38 -4.07
CA GLN A 36 -36.95 -30.48 -4.44
C GLN A 36 -35.62 -30.25 -3.75
N THR A 37 -35.38 -31.08 -2.73
CA THR A 37 -34.08 -31.31 -2.10
C THR A 37 -33.09 -31.85 -3.15
N PRO A 38 -31.86 -31.32 -3.22
CA PRO A 38 -30.81 -31.93 -4.03
C PRO A 38 -30.42 -33.31 -3.45
N PRO A 39 -30.04 -34.27 -4.31
CA PRO A 39 -29.61 -35.60 -3.88
C PRO A 39 -28.30 -35.55 -3.07
N PRO A 40 -28.07 -36.52 -2.16
CA PRO A 40 -26.82 -36.63 -1.43
C PRO A 40 -25.66 -36.95 -2.38
N ILE A 41 -24.57 -36.19 -2.25
CA ILE A 41 -23.29 -36.51 -2.88
C ILE A 41 -22.68 -37.66 -2.08
N ASN A 42 -22.37 -38.75 -2.78
CA ASN A 42 -21.69 -39.90 -2.20
C ASN A 42 -20.22 -39.56 -1.93
N ASP A 43 -19.83 -39.66 -0.65
CA ASP A 43 -18.44 -39.77 -0.19
C ASP A 43 -17.90 -41.17 -0.52
N GLU A 44 -17.31 -41.34 -1.71
CA GLU A 44 -16.44 -42.47 -2.02
C GLU A 44 -15.29 -42.00 -2.92
N ASP A 45 -14.17 -41.57 -2.32
CA ASP A 45 -12.87 -42.14 -2.68
C ASP A 45 -11.85 -41.88 -1.55
N LEU A 46 -11.77 -42.87 -0.66
CA LEU A 46 -10.66 -43.08 0.24
C LEU A 46 -9.46 -43.59 -0.57
N ALA A 47 -8.43 -42.76 -0.72
CA ALA A 47 -7.09 -43.27 -1.03
C ALA A 47 -5.99 -42.38 -0.43
N ALA A 48 -5.58 -42.74 0.79
CA ALA A 48 -4.21 -42.59 1.28
C ALA A 48 -3.88 -43.90 2.03
N PRO A 49 -2.61 -44.33 2.23
CA PRO A 49 -1.35 -43.62 2.00
C PRO A 49 -0.30 -44.45 1.22
N ALA A 50 0.71 -43.80 0.65
CA ALA A 50 1.95 -44.47 0.28
C ALA A 50 3.18 -43.56 0.46
N THR A 51 3.83 -43.69 1.60
CA THR A 51 5.29 -43.61 1.78
C THR A 51 5.72 -45.04 2.17
N PRO A 52 6.94 -45.55 1.85
CA PRO A 52 8.22 -44.83 1.87
C PRO A 52 9.26 -45.27 0.80
N THR A 53 10.13 -44.36 0.33
CA THR A 53 11.48 -44.76 -0.11
C THR A 53 12.47 -43.58 -0.10
N ALA A 54 13.36 -43.56 0.88
CA ALA A 54 14.76 -43.21 0.70
C ALA A 54 15.55 -44.55 0.56
N PRO A 55 16.81 -44.63 0.10
CA PRO A 55 17.76 -43.56 -0.23
C PRO A 55 18.43 -43.75 -1.62
N THR A 56 18.96 -42.69 -2.22
CA THR A 56 20.05 -42.82 -3.20
C THR A 56 20.90 -41.57 -3.17
N GLU A 57 22.06 -41.68 -2.51
CA GLU A 57 23.23 -40.86 -2.82
C GLU A 57 23.50 -40.93 -4.33
N ARG A 58 23.41 -39.78 -5.02
CA ARG A 58 24.09 -39.60 -6.30
C ARG A 58 25.07 -38.45 -6.17
N LEU A 59 26.32 -38.85 -6.05
CA LEU A 59 27.49 -38.34 -6.75
C LEU A 59 27.42 -36.86 -7.16
N SER A 60 28.14 -36.06 -6.38
CA SER A 60 28.75 -34.80 -6.75
C SER A 60 29.29 -34.81 -8.18
N VAL A 61 28.69 -33.99 -9.06
CA VAL A 61 29.29 -33.63 -10.34
C VAL A 61 30.02 -32.29 -10.14
N PRO A 62 31.30 -32.18 -10.54
CA PRO A 62 32.07 -30.96 -10.36
C PRO A 62 31.68 -29.91 -11.39
N ASN A 63 31.52 -28.67 -10.89
CA ASN A 63 31.79 -27.38 -11.52
C ASN A 63 32.08 -27.42 -13.05
N GLY A 64 31.04 -27.21 -13.84
CA GLY A 64 31.15 -26.73 -15.21
C GLY A 64 30.67 -25.28 -15.24
N GLY A 65 31.61 -24.35 -15.07
CA GLY A 65 31.35 -22.92 -15.08
C GLY A 65 30.78 -22.47 -16.43
N VAL A 66 29.52 -22.05 -16.42
CA VAL A 66 29.05 -21.01 -17.32
C VAL A 66 29.36 -19.71 -16.58
N SER A 67 30.45 -19.06 -16.98
CA SER A 67 30.78 -17.70 -16.59
C SER A 67 29.74 -16.78 -17.24
N ASP A 68 28.57 -16.71 -16.61
CA ASP A 68 27.60 -15.65 -16.87
C ASP A 68 28.21 -14.39 -16.24
N ASN A 69 28.94 -13.62 -17.04
CA ASN A 69 29.61 -12.37 -16.62
C ASN A 69 28.60 -11.23 -16.36
N GLY A 70 27.40 -11.58 -15.91
CA GLY A 70 26.47 -10.62 -15.34
C GLY A 70 27.00 -10.11 -14.00
N PRO A 71 26.77 -8.84 -13.65
CA PRO A 71 26.95 -8.38 -12.28
C PRO A 71 26.24 -9.35 -11.32
N PRO A 72 26.84 -9.66 -10.15
CA PRO A 72 26.15 -10.44 -9.14
C PRO A 72 24.78 -9.78 -8.87
N PRO A 73 23.69 -10.56 -8.76
CA PRO A 73 22.39 -10.00 -8.47
C PRO A 73 22.51 -9.13 -7.20
N PRO A 74 21.87 -7.95 -7.19
CA PRO A 74 21.93 -7.07 -6.03
C PRO A 74 21.55 -7.85 -4.76
N PRO A 75 22.17 -7.59 -3.59
CA PRO A 75 21.73 -8.19 -2.33
C PRO A 75 20.21 -8.08 -2.18
N ALA A 76 19.54 -9.08 -1.61
CA ALA A 76 18.08 -9.12 -1.49
C ALA A 76 17.47 -7.87 -0.82
N ASN A 77 18.29 -7.12 -0.06
CA ASN A 77 17.90 -5.90 0.67
C ASN A 77 18.38 -4.61 -0.02
N SER A 78 18.92 -4.68 -1.23
CA SER A 78 19.51 -3.55 -1.97
C SER A 78 18.58 -2.93 -3.01
N TYR A 79 17.39 -3.52 -3.21
CA TYR A 79 16.34 -2.88 -3.99
C TYR A 79 15.79 -1.73 -3.15
N LEU A 80 15.94 -0.50 -3.66
CA LEU A 80 15.35 0.70 -3.05
C LEU A 80 13.88 0.44 -2.73
N ALA A 81 13.52 0.58 -1.45
CA ALA A 81 12.17 0.32 -0.94
C ALA A 81 11.60 -1.09 -1.24
N GLN A 82 12.46 -2.09 -1.52
CA GLN A 82 12.08 -3.46 -1.82
C GLN A 82 11.02 -3.61 -2.92
N LEU A 83 11.04 -2.71 -3.91
CA LEU A 83 10.11 -2.79 -5.03
C LEU A 83 10.48 -3.94 -5.98
N PRO A 84 9.54 -4.84 -6.31
CA PRO A 84 9.80 -5.85 -7.33
C PRO A 84 9.87 -5.19 -8.73
N PRO A 85 10.54 -5.83 -9.71
CA PRO A 85 10.76 -5.23 -11.03
C PRO A 85 9.48 -4.87 -11.79
N ASP A 86 8.42 -5.68 -11.66
CA ASP A 86 7.13 -5.42 -12.28
C ASP A 86 6.47 -4.16 -11.70
N ALA A 87 6.47 -3.99 -10.38
CA ALA A 87 5.97 -2.79 -9.72
C ALA A 87 6.75 -1.55 -10.15
N THR A 88 8.08 -1.65 -10.18
CA THR A 88 8.98 -0.58 -10.63
C THR A 88 8.64 -0.14 -12.06
N ASN A 89 8.48 -1.09 -12.98
CA ASN A 89 8.16 -0.79 -14.37
C ASN A 89 6.79 -0.13 -14.52
N GLN A 90 5.79 -0.55 -13.75
CA GLN A 90 4.47 0.08 -13.78
C GLN A 90 4.50 1.49 -13.20
N LEU A 91 5.19 1.70 -12.07
CA LEU A 91 5.32 3.02 -11.44
C LEU A 91 6.03 4.02 -12.36
N VAL A 92 7.15 3.63 -12.98
CA VAL A 92 7.88 4.47 -13.95
C VAL A 92 7.02 4.83 -15.16
N SER A 93 6.07 3.97 -15.56
CA SER A 93 5.19 4.25 -16.70
C SER A 93 4.23 5.42 -16.48
N LEU A 94 4.05 5.87 -15.22
CA LEU A 94 3.25 7.04 -14.87
C LEU A 94 3.87 8.37 -15.32
N ALA A 95 5.17 8.38 -15.68
CA ALA A 95 5.89 9.58 -16.10
C ALA A 95 5.81 10.74 -15.09
N ILE A 96 5.81 10.40 -13.80
CA ILE A 96 5.92 11.32 -12.65
C ILE A 96 7.08 10.88 -11.77
N ASN A 97 7.54 11.77 -10.89
CA ASN A 97 8.42 11.39 -9.80
C ASN A 97 7.70 10.44 -8.82
N ILE A 98 8.35 9.32 -8.49
CA ILE A 98 7.80 8.32 -7.57
C ILE A 98 8.59 8.41 -6.27
N ALA A 99 7.95 8.83 -5.18
CA ALA A 99 8.57 8.90 -3.86
C ALA A 99 8.53 7.52 -3.20
N ILE A 100 9.70 7.05 -2.77
CA ILE A 100 9.87 5.75 -2.14
C ILE A 100 10.72 5.88 -0.87
N PRO A 101 10.48 5.06 0.16
CA PRO A 101 11.27 5.11 1.38
C PRO A 101 12.65 4.47 1.15
N THR A 102 13.71 5.19 1.51
CA THR A 102 15.09 4.61 1.53
C THR A 102 15.41 3.91 2.84
N TYR A 103 14.60 4.14 3.88
CA TYR A 103 14.60 3.40 5.14
C TYR A 103 13.28 2.67 5.33
N LEU A 104 13.37 1.38 5.69
CA LEU A 104 12.23 0.59 6.15
C LEU A 104 12.54 0.03 7.54
N PRO A 105 11.56 -0.03 8.46
CA PRO A 105 11.68 -0.80 9.68
C PRO A 105 12.05 -2.26 9.39
N ALA A 106 12.64 -2.93 10.38
CA ALA A 106 13.05 -4.32 10.24
C ALA A 106 11.87 -5.20 9.79
N ASP A 107 12.15 -6.14 8.89
CA ASP A 107 11.21 -7.13 8.35
C ASP A 107 10.02 -6.56 7.54
N MET A 108 9.97 -5.24 7.31
CA MET A 108 8.97 -4.66 6.41
C MET A 108 9.34 -4.90 4.96
N THR A 109 8.34 -5.28 4.18
CA THR A 109 8.44 -5.53 2.73
C THR A 109 7.26 -4.89 2.00
N LEU A 110 7.39 -4.65 0.70
CA LEU A 110 6.25 -4.21 -0.11
C LEU A 110 5.22 -5.36 -0.16
N ALA A 111 4.06 -5.14 0.44
CA ALA A 111 2.99 -6.14 0.52
C ALA A 111 1.98 -5.99 -0.62
N ASN A 112 1.73 -4.76 -1.06
CA ASN A 112 0.82 -4.48 -2.15
C ASN A 112 1.13 -3.11 -2.77
N TYR A 113 0.69 -2.90 -4.00
CA TYR A 113 0.74 -1.61 -4.65
C TYR A 113 -0.45 -1.43 -5.59
N GLY A 114 -0.81 -0.19 -5.85
CA GLY A 114 -1.87 0.15 -6.77
C GLY A 114 -1.51 1.39 -7.56
N ILE A 115 -1.93 1.39 -8.82
CA ILE A 115 -1.71 2.48 -9.76
C ILE A 115 -3.03 2.71 -10.49
N GLY A 116 -3.39 3.95 -10.73
CA GLY A 116 -4.56 4.24 -11.54
C GLY A 116 -4.71 5.72 -11.86
N GLU A 117 -5.94 6.10 -12.21
CA GLU A 117 -6.31 7.47 -12.50
C GLU A 117 -7.52 7.90 -11.65
N THR A 118 -7.49 9.15 -11.19
CA THR A 118 -8.66 9.79 -10.58
C THR A 118 -9.78 9.94 -11.61
N ALA A 119 -11.00 10.27 -11.16
CA ALA A 119 -12.11 10.57 -12.07
C ALA A 119 -11.83 11.70 -13.10
N THR A 120 -10.78 12.51 -12.87
CA THR A 120 -10.33 13.57 -13.77
C THR A 120 -9.21 13.14 -14.71
N GLY A 121 -8.83 11.86 -14.74
CA GLY A 121 -7.75 11.32 -15.58
C GLY A 121 -6.35 11.66 -15.06
N ARG A 122 -6.21 12.07 -13.79
CA ARG A 122 -4.90 12.35 -13.19
C ARG A 122 -4.33 11.11 -12.52
N PRO A 123 -3.02 10.83 -12.64
CA PRO A 123 -2.42 9.64 -12.06
C PRO A 123 -2.51 9.64 -10.52
N TYR A 124 -2.61 8.45 -9.95
CA TYR A 124 -2.40 8.19 -8.53
C TYR A 124 -1.63 6.87 -8.36
N TYR A 125 -0.89 6.73 -7.27
CA TYR A 125 -0.36 5.45 -6.85
C TYR A 125 -0.35 5.33 -5.33
N TRP A 126 -0.24 4.11 -4.85
CA TRP A 126 0.07 3.80 -3.46
C TRP A 126 0.95 2.56 -3.35
N LEU A 127 1.75 2.53 -2.30
CA LEU A 127 2.69 1.47 -1.95
C LEU A 127 2.45 1.07 -0.50
N VAL A 128 2.00 -0.15 -0.24
CA VAL A 128 1.73 -0.65 1.11
C VAL A 128 2.88 -1.53 1.57
N TYR A 129 3.41 -1.21 2.74
CA TYR A 129 4.43 -1.99 3.42
C TYR A 129 3.84 -2.72 4.62
N ARG A 130 4.23 -3.98 4.82
CA ARG A 130 3.79 -4.82 5.93
C ARG A 130 4.93 -5.68 6.45
N ASP A 131 4.97 -5.88 7.76
CA ASP A 131 5.87 -6.85 8.41
C ASP A 131 5.14 -8.12 8.89
N ASN A 132 5.89 -9.03 9.52
CA ASN A 132 5.38 -10.29 10.06
C ASN A 132 4.51 -10.13 11.33
N GLN A 133 4.39 -8.93 11.87
CA GLN A 133 3.56 -8.59 13.04
C GLN A 133 2.30 -7.84 12.60
N ASP A 134 2.01 -7.82 11.30
CA ASP A 134 0.90 -7.09 10.70
C ASP A 134 0.94 -5.59 11.01
N ARG A 135 2.13 -5.02 11.20
CA ARG A 135 2.28 -3.56 11.21
C ARG A 135 2.35 -3.08 9.77
N CYS A 136 1.59 -2.04 9.44
CA CYS A 136 1.51 -1.51 8.10
C CYS A 136 1.61 0.01 8.06
N PHE A 137 2.07 0.51 6.92
CA PHE A 137 1.87 1.88 6.47
C PHE A 137 1.80 1.87 4.94
N ALA A 138 1.33 2.96 4.34
CA ALA A 138 1.47 3.15 2.91
C ALA A 138 2.04 4.54 2.58
N ILE A 139 2.75 4.60 1.46
CA ILE A 139 3.09 5.87 0.79
C ILE A 139 2.14 6.01 -0.37
N GLU A 140 1.50 7.17 -0.48
CA GLU A 140 0.62 7.47 -1.59
C GLU A 140 0.97 8.77 -2.27
N TYR A 141 0.54 8.86 -3.52
CA TYR A 141 0.65 10.04 -4.35
C TYR A 141 -0.71 10.38 -4.96
N SER A 142 -0.96 11.68 -5.04
CA SER A 142 -2.05 12.24 -5.80
C SER A 142 -1.57 13.49 -6.54
N ALA A 143 -1.99 13.65 -7.79
CA ALA A 143 -1.72 14.86 -8.57
C ALA A 143 -2.34 16.14 -7.96
N THR A 144 -3.27 16.01 -7.01
CA THR A 144 -3.85 17.12 -6.25
C THR A 144 -3.95 16.73 -4.77
N GLY A 145 -3.54 17.61 -3.87
CA GLY A 145 -3.73 17.41 -2.43
C GLY A 145 -5.22 17.32 -2.10
N ILE A 146 -5.61 16.29 -1.35
CA ILE A 146 -7.01 16.04 -0.98
C ILE A 146 -7.19 16.34 0.50
N GLY A 147 -7.59 17.59 0.80
CA GLY A 147 -7.98 18.03 2.14
C GLY A 147 -6.89 17.87 3.21
N ASP A 148 -7.10 18.52 4.35
CA ASP A 148 -6.22 18.35 5.51
C ASP A 148 -6.85 17.35 6.47
N ILE A 149 -6.05 16.40 6.94
CA ILE A 149 -6.41 15.50 8.02
C ILE A 149 -5.69 15.98 9.27
N SER A 150 -6.43 16.07 10.38
CA SER A 150 -5.85 16.39 11.68
C SER A 150 -6.24 15.31 12.69
N LEU A 151 -5.25 14.83 13.42
CA LEU A 151 -5.40 13.94 14.57
C LEU A 151 -5.06 14.68 15.87
N GLU A 152 -5.28 14.02 17.01
CA GLU A 152 -5.04 14.55 18.36
C GLU A 152 -3.63 15.11 18.56
N ASN A 153 -2.60 14.50 17.97
CA ASN A 153 -1.20 14.85 18.19
C ASN A 153 -0.50 15.15 16.85
N LYS A 154 0.60 15.90 16.94
CA LYS A 154 1.38 16.37 15.80
C LYS A 154 2.87 16.40 16.16
N GLU A 155 3.70 15.79 15.33
CA GLU A 155 5.17 15.83 15.42
C GLU A 155 5.75 16.49 14.16
N PRO A 156 6.75 17.38 14.27
CA PRO A 156 7.35 18.03 13.12
C PRO A 156 8.17 17.03 12.29
N LEU A 157 8.25 17.28 10.99
CA LEU A 157 9.09 16.53 10.06
C LEU A 157 10.17 17.43 9.44
N ASP A 158 11.35 16.87 9.20
CA ASP A 158 12.47 17.48 8.48
C ASP A 158 12.85 16.63 7.26
N HIS A 159 12.27 16.95 6.09
CA HIS A 159 12.51 16.20 4.88
C HIS A 159 13.68 16.77 4.09
N ALA A 160 14.64 15.92 3.73
CA ALA A 160 15.65 16.28 2.74
C ALA A 160 15.02 16.55 1.35
N LEU A 161 13.96 15.80 0.99
CA LEU A 161 13.30 15.89 -0.30
C LEU A 161 12.29 17.05 -0.40
N PHE A 162 11.45 17.22 0.63
CA PHE A 162 10.33 18.16 0.60
C PHE A 162 10.57 19.44 1.42
N GLY A 163 11.62 19.47 2.24
CA GLY A 163 11.93 20.59 3.13
C GLY A 163 11.24 20.49 4.49
N LYS A 164 10.90 21.66 5.06
CA LYS A 164 10.39 21.83 6.42
C LYS A 164 8.92 22.25 6.39
N ASP A 165 8.33 22.44 7.57
CA ASP A 165 6.94 22.87 7.78
C ASP A 165 5.86 21.79 7.56
N TYR A 166 6.28 20.54 7.32
CA TYR A 166 5.41 19.37 7.35
C TYR A 166 5.42 18.69 8.71
N SER A 167 4.43 17.83 8.93
CA SER A 167 4.28 17.11 10.18
C SER A 167 3.57 15.78 10.02
N LEU A 168 3.81 14.93 11.01
CA LEU A 168 3.11 13.68 11.22
C LEU A 168 2.02 13.89 12.28
N TYR A 169 0.77 13.67 11.90
CA TYR A 169 -0.36 13.57 12.81
C TYR A 169 -0.52 12.14 13.29
N HIS A 170 -0.84 11.97 14.58
CA HIS A 170 -1.10 10.65 15.14
C HIS A 170 -2.11 10.70 16.29
N GLY A 171 -2.74 9.55 16.55
CA GLY A 171 -3.77 9.40 17.58
C GLY A 171 -5.15 9.23 16.95
N LYS A 172 -6.19 9.58 17.71
CA LYS A 172 -7.57 9.50 17.20
C LYS A 172 -7.97 10.77 16.47
N PHE A 173 -9.06 10.69 15.71
CA PHE A 173 -9.70 11.86 15.15
C PHE A 173 -10.32 12.70 16.27
N PRO A 174 -10.10 14.03 16.29
CA PRO A 174 -10.45 14.87 17.43
C PRO A 174 -11.96 15.09 17.66
N ASN A 175 -12.88 14.58 16.80
CA ASN A 175 -14.30 14.99 16.83
C ASN A 175 -15.40 13.91 16.64
N GLY A 176 -15.14 12.62 16.81
CA GLY A 176 -16.19 11.57 16.85
C GLY A 176 -17.13 11.44 15.62
N GLY A 177 -16.87 12.11 14.51
CA GLY A 177 -17.78 12.29 13.36
C GLY A 177 -17.93 11.08 12.42
N ALA A 178 -18.98 11.11 11.60
CA ALA A 178 -19.21 10.10 10.57
C ALA A 178 -18.08 10.11 9.53
N GLY A 179 -17.37 8.99 9.38
CA GLY A 179 -16.18 8.86 8.53
C GLY A 179 -14.88 8.66 9.31
N GLU A 180 -14.93 8.69 10.64
CA GLU A 180 -13.76 8.45 11.49
C GLU A 180 -13.36 6.99 11.57
N LEU A 181 -12.05 6.76 11.61
CA LEU A 181 -11.48 5.47 11.92
C LEU A 181 -11.58 5.26 13.44
N PRO A 182 -12.18 4.16 13.92
CA PRO A 182 -12.38 3.92 15.35
C PRO A 182 -11.07 3.71 16.12
N GLU A 183 -9.98 3.50 15.40
CA GLU A 183 -8.65 3.20 15.91
C GLU A 183 -7.71 4.39 15.72
N SER A 184 -6.62 4.42 16.51
CA SER A 184 -5.56 5.40 16.31
C SER A 184 -4.97 5.26 14.91
N ASP A 185 -4.67 6.37 14.25
CA ASP A 185 -4.05 6.36 12.93
C ASP A 185 -2.78 7.23 12.86
N LEU A 186 -2.13 7.21 11.69
CA LEU A 186 -0.97 8.00 11.33
C LEU A 186 -1.19 8.67 9.97
N PHE A 187 -0.96 9.97 9.86
CA PHE A 187 -0.97 10.68 8.58
C PHE A 187 0.11 11.73 8.56
N THR A 188 0.81 11.89 7.45
CA THR A 188 1.58 13.12 7.25
C THR A 188 0.69 14.19 6.63
N ASP A 189 1.10 15.46 6.74
CA ASP A 189 0.68 16.47 5.79
C ASP A 189 0.91 15.98 4.35
N TRP A 190 0.18 16.55 3.40
CA TRP A 190 0.49 16.38 1.98
C TRP A 190 1.81 17.06 1.66
N LEU A 191 2.85 16.26 1.43
CA LEU A 191 4.19 16.67 1.06
C LEU A 191 4.19 17.13 -0.40
N GLU A 192 4.37 18.42 -0.65
CA GLU A 192 4.37 18.98 -2.01
C GLU A 192 5.70 18.67 -2.71
N GLY A 193 5.63 18.02 -3.87
CA GLY A 193 6.74 17.86 -4.79
C GLY A 193 6.38 18.29 -6.21
N ASP A 194 7.34 18.21 -7.12
CA ASP A 194 7.23 18.83 -8.46
C ASP A 194 6.02 18.36 -9.28
N ASP A 195 5.63 17.08 -9.14
CA ASP A 195 4.53 16.49 -9.91
C ASP A 195 3.22 16.36 -9.13
N GLY A 196 3.19 16.71 -7.84
CA GLY A 196 2.00 16.55 -7.01
C GLY A 196 2.31 16.37 -5.53
N PHE A 197 1.44 15.61 -4.84
CA PHE A 197 1.44 15.54 -3.39
C PHE A 197 1.62 14.10 -2.93
N TYR A 198 2.47 13.91 -1.93
CA TYR A 198 2.78 12.62 -1.33
C TYR A 198 2.36 12.61 0.13
N ARG A 199 2.01 11.45 0.69
CA ARG A 199 1.89 11.32 2.15
C ARG A 199 2.12 9.91 2.62
N LEU A 200 2.50 9.77 3.89
CA LEU A 200 2.39 8.51 4.60
C LEU A 200 0.99 8.40 5.22
N VAL A 201 0.40 7.22 5.08
CA VAL A 201 -0.87 6.84 5.71
C VAL A 201 -0.69 5.59 6.55
N GLY A 202 -1.35 5.57 7.70
CA GLY A 202 -1.29 4.49 8.67
C GLY A 202 -2.29 3.38 8.42
N ALA A 203 -2.30 2.43 9.35
CA ALA A 203 -3.09 1.22 9.33
C ALA A 203 -4.60 1.48 9.26
N GLY A 204 -5.10 2.58 9.82
CA GLY A 204 -6.53 2.85 9.82
C GLY A 204 -7.06 3.02 8.40
N LEU A 205 -6.38 3.82 7.57
CA LEU A 205 -6.70 3.94 6.15
C LEU A 205 -6.28 2.70 5.34
N VAL A 206 -5.13 2.09 5.63
CA VAL A 206 -4.66 0.87 4.91
C VAL A 206 -5.63 -0.31 5.09
N ASN A 207 -6.32 -0.40 6.22
CA ASN A 207 -7.36 -1.42 6.46
C ASN A 207 -8.65 -1.19 5.65
N THR A 208 -8.76 -0.08 4.91
CA THR A 208 -9.89 0.15 4.00
C THR A 208 -9.71 -0.64 2.70
N HIS A 209 -10.82 -0.93 2.01
CA HIS A 209 -10.84 -1.85 0.87
C HIS A 209 -9.91 -1.45 -0.29
N ASP A 210 -9.57 -0.17 -0.42
CA ASP A 210 -8.86 0.36 -1.57
C ASP A 210 -7.38 -0.05 -1.63
N TYR A 211 -6.77 -0.41 -0.49
CA TYR A 211 -5.38 -0.90 -0.42
C TYR A 211 -5.28 -2.44 -0.43
N GLY A 212 -6.41 -3.14 -0.38
CA GLY A 212 -6.45 -4.61 -0.38
C GLY A 212 -5.76 -5.26 0.82
N GLN A 213 -5.68 -4.55 1.96
CA GLN A 213 -5.11 -5.07 3.20
C GLN A 213 -6.16 -5.10 4.33
N SER A 214 -5.89 -5.92 5.33
CA SER A 214 -6.74 -6.06 6.52
C SER A 214 -5.92 -6.50 7.72
N ASN A 215 -6.42 -6.19 8.92
CA ASN A 215 -5.82 -6.49 10.22
C ASN A 215 -4.44 -5.84 10.43
N CYS A 216 -4.19 -4.72 9.76
CA CYS A 216 -2.99 -3.92 9.99
C CYS A 216 -3.09 -3.17 11.32
N SER A 217 -1.96 -3.07 12.00
CA SER A 217 -1.70 -2.13 13.09
C SER A 217 -0.67 -1.09 12.64
N ASN A 218 -0.63 0.08 13.28
CA ASN A 218 0.32 1.11 12.91
C ASN A 218 1.77 0.72 13.29
N ILE A 219 2.72 1.18 12.48
CA ILE A 219 4.10 1.35 12.96
C ILE A 219 4.16 2.37 14.10
N SER A 220 5.26 2.42 14.84
CA SER A 220 5.42 3.47 15.86
C SER A 220 5.58 4.86 15.21
N VAL A 221 5.24 5.91 15.96
CA VAL A 221 5.43 7.30 15.53
C VAL A 221 6.89 7.56 15.11
N LYS A 222 7.85 7.04 15.88
CA LYS A 222 9.28 7.17 15.57
C LYS A 222 9.66 6.49 14.26
N GLU A 223 9.12 5.31 13.98
CA GLU A 223 9.34 4.61 12.71
C GLU A 223 8.70 5.37 11.55
N ALA A 224 7.48 5.90 11.73
CA ALA A 224 6.79 6.69 10.71
C ALA A 224 7.55 7.97 10.33
N ILE A 225 8.11 8.68 11.32
CA ILE A 225 9.00 9.82 11.08
C ILE A 225 10.22 9.37 10.25
N ALA A 226 10.92 8.33 10.70
CA ALA A 226 12.13 7.84 10.02
C ALA A 226 11.85 7.38 8.58
N VAL A 227 10.72 6.70 8.33
CA VAL A 227 10.28 6.32 6.99
C VAL A 227 10.01 7.54 6.13
N THR A 228 9.21 8.49 6.62
CA THR A 228 8.79 9.64 5.82
C THR A 228 9.97 10.59 5.53
N GLU A 229 10.85 10.82 6.50
CA GLU A 229 12.06 11.64 6.30
C GLU A 229 13.09 10.97 5.39
N SER A 230 12.99 9.65 5.20
CA SER A 230 13.83 8.89 4.27
C SER A 230 13.33 8.85 2.83
N LEU A 231 12.20 9.49 2.52
CA LEU A 231 11.64 9.47 1.17
C LEU A 231 12.64 10.07 0.17
N SER A 232 12.87 9.34 -0.92
CA SER A 232 13.61 9.81 -2.10
C SER A 232 12.82 9.51 -3.36
N TYR A 233 13.13 10.21 -4.45
CA TYR A 233 12.60 9.80 -5.74
C TYR A 233 13.27 8.52 -6.22
N LEU A 234 12.47 7.60 -6.75
CA LEU A 234 12.92 6.43 -7.47
C LEU A 234 13.69 6.90 -8.71
N PRO A 235 14.94 6.46 -8.92
CA PRO A 235 15.69 6.80 -10.12
C PRO A 235 14.97 6.29 -11.37
N THR A 236 14.57 7.19 -12.26
CA THR A 236 13.87 6.89 -13.52
C THR A 236 14.84 6.54 -14.66
N ASP A 237 16.11 6.86 -14.48
CA ASP A 237 17.19 6.49 -15.40
C ASP A 237 17.69 5.08 -15.06
N ILE A 238 17.22 4.08 -15.82
CA ILE A 238 17.78 2.71 -15.78
C ILE A 238 19.31 2.72 -16.01
N ARG A 239 19.85 3.77 -16.66
CA ARG A 239 21.28 3.92 -16.97
C ARG A 239 22.16 4.39 -15.80
N THR A 240 21.61 4.99 -14.74
CA THR A 240 22.41 5.41 -13.58
C THR A 240 22.56 4.30 -12.54
N LEU A 241 21.76 3.23 -12.60
CA LEU A 241 21.98 2.03 -11.78
C LEU A 241 23.27 1.27 -12.17
N ASP A 242 23.79 1.48 -13.39
CA ASP A 242 25.05 0.89 -13.87
C ASP A 242 26.30 1.73 -13.54
N LEU A 243 26.16 2.92 -12.97
CA LEU A 243 27.31 3.78 -12.63
C LEU A 243 27.80 3.54 -11.20
N VAL A 244 28.17 2.29 -10.90
CA VAL A 244 29.18 2.04 -9.86
C VAL A 244 30.52 2.54 -10.43
N PRO A 245 31.21 3.50 -9.79
CA PRO A 245 32.53 3.91 -10.25
C PRO A 245 33.46 2.69 -10.21
N THR A 246 33.82 2.16 -11.38
CA THR A 246 34.89 1.18 -11.48
C THR A 246 36.15 1.83 -10.92
N LYS A 247 36.67 1.21 -9.85
CA LYS A 247 37.94 1.55 -9.21
C LYS A 247 38.98 1.88 -10.30
N PRO A 248 39.68 3.03 -10.23
CA PRO A 248 40.71 3.34 -11.20
C PRO A 248 41.81 2.26 -11.11
N ASP A 249 42.15 1.70 -12.27
CA ASP A 249 43.25 0.74 -12.38
C ASP A 249 44.58 1.39 -11.97
N PRO A 250 45.45 0.64 -11.27
CA PRO A 250 46.69 1.14 -10.66
C PRO A 250 47.78 1.51 -11.67
#